data_AF-A0A950EBZ3-F1
#
_entry.id   AF-A0A950EBZ3-F1
#
_cell.length_a   1.000
_cell.length_b   1.000
_cell.length_c   1.000
_cell.angle_alpha   90.00
_cell.angle_beta   90.00
_cell.angle_gamma   90.00
#
_symmetry.space_group_name_H-M   'P 1'
#
loop_
_entity.id
_entity.type
_entity.pdbx_description
1 polymer ?
#
loop_
_entity_poly.entity_id
_entity_poly.type
_entity_poly.pdbx_seq_one_letter_code
_entity_poly.pdbx_strand_id
1 'polypeptide(L)' 'MLSRNGLDYESLVKKDRVHISLYTNPAIFTEEMDKIFHRGWVYVGHRGEIPNPGDFRLKRIGRQPVIMVRDQ' A
#
# COMPACT_ATOMS: atom_id res chain seq x y z
N MET A 1 -8.28 31.86 0.49
CA MET A 1 -7.98 31.38 1.85
C MET A 1 -8.02 29.85 1.84
N LEU A 2 -6.89 29.21 1.62
CA LEU A 2 -6.77 27.74 1.59
C LEU A 2 -6.13 27.31 2.91
N SER A 3 -6.92 26.72 3.82
CA SER A 3 -6.34 25.96 4.93
C SER A 3 -5.77 24.68 4.34
N ARG A 4 -4.45 24.62 4.19
CA ARG A 4 -3.71 23.40 3.85
C ARG A 4 -3.58 22.56 5.13
N ASN A 5 -4.70 22.01 5.61
CA ASN A 5 -4.71 21.05 6.72
C ASN A 5 -4.25 19.68 6.21
N GLY A 6 -2.95 19.55 5.93
CA GLY A 6 -2.30 18.26 5.74
C GLY A 6 -1.94 17.65 7.09
N LEU A 7 -1.92 16.31 7.17
CA LEU A 7 -1.37 15.60 8.32
C LEU A 7 0.12 15.94 8.49
N ASP A 8 0.50 16.38 9.69
CA ASP A 8 1.90 16.64 10.02
C ASP A 8 2.61 15.34 10.42
N TYR A 9 3.27 14.70 9.46
CA TYR A 9 3.97 13.44 9.70
C TYR A 9 5.27 13.62 10.52
N GLU A 10 5.87 14.82 10.54
CA GLU A 10 7.12 15.07 11.27
C GLU A 10 6.90 15.03 12.78
N SER A 11 5.75 15.50 13.28
CA SER A 11 5.42 15.38 14.70
C SER A 11 5.04 13.96 15.13
N LEU A 12 4.57 13.13 14.19
CA LEU A 12 4.14 11.74 14.44
C LEU A 12 5.29 10.74 14.46
N VAL A 13 6.41 11.04 13.79
CA VAL A 13 7.59 10.17 13.72
C VAL A 13 8.78 10.85 14.39
N LYS A 14 9.19 10.31 15.54
CA LYS A 14 10.40 10.74 16.24
C LYS A 14 11.46 9.65 16.16
N LYS A 15 12.71 9.99 16.46
CA LYS A 15 13.86 9.08 16.34
C LYS A 15 13.68 7.75 17.08
N ASP A 16 13.03 7.77 18.22
CA ASP A 16 12.90 6.63 19.15
C ASP A 16 11.46 6.12 19.30
N ARG A 17 10.48 6.80 18.68
CA ARG A 17 9.05 6.48 18.87
C ARG A 17 8.20 6.96 17.72
N VAL A 18 7.08 6.29 17.54
CA VAL A 18 6.04 6.65 16.59
C VAL A 18 4.73 6.84 17.32
N HIS A 19 3.93 7.82 16.90
CA HIS A 19 2.61 8.03 17.47
C HIS A 19 1.64 6.95 16.98
N ILE A 20 0.83 6.39 17.89
CA ILE A 20 -0.07 5.26 17.60
C ILE A 20 -1.08 5.56 16.48
N SER A 21 -1.42 6.83 16.28
CA SER A 21 -2.34 7.24 15.22
C SER A 21 -1.88 6.82 13.83
N LEU A 22 -0.58 6.61 13.58
CA LEU A 22 -0.07 6.11 12.31
C LEU A 22 -0.69 4.74 11.94
N TYR A 23 -1.07 3.94 12.93
CA TYR A 23 -1.67 2.62 12.71
C TYR A 23 -3.20 2.62 12.76
N THR A 24 -3.83 3.64 13.36
CA THR A 24 -5.26 3.64 13.67
C THR A 24 -6.06 4.73 12.98
N ASN A 25 -5.41 5.81 12.51
CA ASN A 25 -6.11 6.93 11.91
C ASN A 25 -6.51 6.61 10.45
N PRO A 26 -7.81 6.60 10.12
CA PRO A 26 -8.28 6.28 8.76
C PRO A 26 -7.84 7.30 7.70
N ALA A 27 -7.59 8.56 8.08
CA ALA A 27 -7.09 9.58 7.14
C ALA A 27 -5.63 9.28 6.73
N ILE A 28 -4.79 8.86 7.68
CA ILE A 28 -3.41 8.43 7.40
C ILE A 28 -3.44 7.22 6.47
N PHE A 29 -4.24 6.20 6.78
CA PHE A 29 -4.40 5.02 5.94
C PHE A 29 -4.81 5.37 4.51
N THR A 30 -5.73 6.32 4.33
CA THR A 30 -6.18 6.76 3.02
C THR A 30 -5.04 7.42 2.23
N GLU A 31 -4.26 8.29 2.87
CA GLU A 31 -3.10 8.91 2.22
C GLU A 31 -1.99 7.89 1.88
N GLU A 32 -1.78 6.88 2.73
CA GLU A 32 -0.82 5.80 2.46
C GLU A 32 -1.18 5.01 1.20
N MET A 33 -2.48 4.72 0.99
CA MET A 33 -2.92 4.03 -0.24
C MET A 33 -2.47 4.81 -1.48
N ASP A 34 -2.69 6.12 -1.51
CA ASP A 34 -2.41 6.96 -2.68
C ASP A 34 -0.92 7.28 -2.87
N LYS A 35 -0.20 7.52 -1.77
CA LYS A 35 1.19 7.99 -1.84
C LYS A 35 2.20 6.84 -1.84
N ILE A 36 1.86 5.71 -1.22
CA ILE A 36 2.78 4.58 -1.04
C ILE A 36 2.33 3.39 -1.89
N PHE A 37 1.15 2.82 -1.63
CA PHE A 37 0.77 1.54 -2.22
C PHE A 37 0.41 1.61 -3.71
N HIS A 38 -0.12 2.74 -4.19
CA HIS A 38 -0.44 2.94 -5.61
C HIS A 38 0.77 3.40 -6.45
N ARG A 39 1.88 3.78 -5.82
CA ARG A 39 3.06 4.35 -6.52
C ARG A 39 4.32 3.51 -6.37
N GLY A 40 4.42 2.73 -5.29
CA GLY A 40 5.55 1.88 -5.00
C GLY A 40 5.44 0.49 -5.63
N TRP A 41 6.56 -0.23 -5.61
CA TRP A 41 6.58 -1.65 -5.93
C TRP A 41 6.01 -2.45 -4.77
N VAL A 42 4.95 -3.23 -5.05
CA VAL A 42 4.31 -4.13 -4.09
C VAL A 42 4.55 -5.56 -4.54
N TYR A 43 5.09 -6.38 -3.63
CA TYR A 43 5.27 -7.80 -3.88
C TYR A 43 3.92 -8.50 -4.06
N VAL A 44 3.73 -9.14 -5.21
CA VAL A 44 2.45 -9.77 -5.58
C VAL A 44 2.44 -11.30 -5.41
N GLY A 45 3.61 -11.94 -5.47
CA GLY A 45 3.75 -13.38 -5.31
C GLY A 45 5.03 -13.93 -5.92
N HIS A 46 5.26 -15.22 -5.69
CA HIS A 46 6.40 -15.95 -6.22
C HIS A 46 6.06 -16.65 -7.55
N ARG A 47 7.05 -16.78 -8.44
CA ARG A 47 6.93 -17.47 -9.74
C ARG A 47 6.37 -18.91 -9.63
N GLY A 48 6.63 -19.59 -8.53
CA GLY A 48 6.16 -20.96 -8.26
C GLY A 48 4.67 -21.05 -7.89
N GLU A 49 3.98 -19.95 -7.58
CA GLU A 49 2.54 -19.94 -7.31
C GLU A 49 1.68 -20.11 -8.58
N ILE A 50 2.28 -19.82 -9.74
CA ILE A 50 1.70 -19.88 -11.10
C ILE A 50 2.70 -20.55 -12.07
N PRO A 51 3.00 -21.84 -11.91
CA PRO A 51 4.09 -22.50 -12.63
C PRO A 51 3.89 -22.51 -14.15
N ASN A 52 2.67 -22.72 -14.64
CA ASN A 52 2.36 -22.95 -16.05
C ASN A 52 1.73 -21.73 -16.72
N PRO A 53 1.88 -21.57 -18.05
CA PRO A 53 1.18 -20.54 -18.81
C PRO A 53 -0.33 -20.59 -18.62
N GLY A 54 -0.95 -19.43 -18.41
CA GLY A 54 -2.38 -19.29 -18.13
C GLY A 54 -2.77 -19.46 -16.66
N ASP A 55 -1.86 -19.93 -15.79
CA ASP A 55 -2.12 -19.95 -14.35
C ASP A 55 -2.28 -18.52 -13.83
N PHE A 56 -3.31 -18.29 -13.01
CA PHE A 56 -3.56 -16.99 -12.40
C PHE A 56 -3.89 -17.09 -10.92
N ARG A 57 -3.65 -15.99 -10.20
CA ARG A 57 -4.03 -15.80 -8.80
C ARG A 57 -4.63 -14.43 -8.58
N LEU A 58 -5.69 -14.39 -7.78
CA LEU A 58 -6.25 -13.14 -7.27
C LEU A 58 -5.40 -12.66 -6.09
N LYS A 59 -5.04 -11.38 -6.12
CA LYS A 59 -4.32 -10.69 -5.04
C LYS A 59 -4.98 -9.34 -4.79
N ARG A 60 -4.55 -8.65 -3.74
CA ARG A 60 -4.98 -7.28 -3.43
C ARG A 60 -3.75 -6.41 -3.20
N ILE A 61 -3.70 -5.27 -3.88
CA ILE A 61 -2.72 -4.21 -3.63
C ILE A 61 -3.48 -3.07 -2.98
N GLY A 62 -3.22 -2.83 -1.69
CA GLY A 62 -4.04 -1.91 -0.89
C GLY A 62 -5.52 -2.30 -0.93
N ARG A 63 -6.35 -1.43 -1.53
CA ARG A 63 -7.79 -1.66 -1.70
C ARG A 63 -8.16 -2.23 -3.07
N GLN A 64 -7.21 -2.33 -4.00
CA GLN A 64 -7.46 -2.72 -5.38
C GLN A 64 -7.27 -4.24 -5.57
N PRO A 65 -8.31 -4.97 -6.01
CA PRO A 65 -8.14 -6.36 -6.44
C PRO A 65 -7.36 -6.39 -7.76
N VAL A 66 -6.42 -7.34 -7.87
CA VAL A 66 -5.60 -7.54 -9.06
C VAL A 66 -5.50 -9.01 -9.41
N ILE A 67 -5.24 -9.30 -10.69
CA ILE A 67 -5.00 -10.64 -11.22
C ILE A 67 -3.52 -10.74 -11.59
N MET A 68 -2.79 -11.64 -10.93
CA MET A 68 -1.46 -12.02 -11.35
C MET A 68 -1.57 -13.22 -12.28
N VAL A 69 -1.12 -13.11 -13.53
CA VAL A 69 -1.19 -14.16 -14.54
C VAL A 69 0.21 -14.50 -15.08
N ARG A 70 0.47 -15.79 -15.30
CA ARG A 70 1.63 -16.26 -16.06
C ARG A 70 1.30 -16.15 -17.54
N ASP A 71 1.95 -15.22 -18.22
CA ASP A 71 1.92 -15.15 -19.69
C ASP A 71 2.72 -16.30 -20.32
N GLN A 72 2.60 -16.48 -21.64
CA GLN A 72 3.16 -17.60 -22.44
C GLN A 72 4.63 -17.94 -22.13
#